data_AF-A0A7Y4QEQ7-F1
#
_entry.id   AF-A0A7Y4QEQ7-F1
#
_cell.length_a   1.000
_cell.length_b   1.000
_cell.length_c   1.000
_cell.angle_alpha   90.00
_cell.angle_beta   90.00
_cell.angle_gamma   90.00
#
_symmetry.space_group_name_H-M   'P 1'
#
loop_
_entity.id
_entity.type
_entity.pdbx_description
1 polymer ?
#
loop_
_entity_poly.entity_id
_entity_poly.type
_entity_poly.pdbx_seq_one_letter_code
_entity_poly.pdbx_strand_id
1 'polypeptide(L)'
;VKEERFVDVLERVKSTSNKNRFGIAGFSFTEERKGFMKFSPSYMADIAVLVSTPDIPIVRSKDDLKKNLKGATALTAQGTVLEKELTQLRDENNMQFKIEYTGGSVELIKLLSQRTNSFGYLNLPVYLLNLDKGLTKLNRQNYLTKRYEGRGIGLPLNSDWDVPLNEYFTSGEFKQQIEFIIANYINIDLYHFMETFTPENEVSLLNKEKDIQQMEIRVQQMEIDEKNQKQKFFMIIVATGSALLLVIGLLYRKQLKDHRQLKEQKAEIEAQSDEILSINNNLENIVKDRTKELENKNKALADYAFITAHKLRSPLSTILGLVDLMHKMNVPEEDKILIKHLDQSAKNLDVIIHDVMAAIDKTEPPKSN
;
A
#
# COMPACT_ATOMS: atom_id res chain seq x y z
N VAL A 1 45.45 -15.42 -6.90
CA VAL A 1 46.60 -15.47 -7.85
C VAL A 1 47.01 -14.04 -8.11
N LYS A 2 48.27 -13.66 -7.91
CA LYS A 2 48.74 -12.29 -8.20
C LYS A 2 48.73 -12.13 -9.72
N GLU A 3 48.02 -11.13 -10.22
CA GLU A 3 47.93 -10.84 -11.66
C GLU A 3 49.34 -10.43 -12.14
N GLU A 4 50.00 -11.26 -12.94
CA GLU A 4 51.29 -10.93 -13.54
C GLU A 4 51.06 -9.99 -14.73
N ARG A 5 51.92 -8.98 -14.89
CA ARG A 5 51.80 -8.06 -16.03
C ARG A 5 52.13 -8.81 -17.32
N PHE A 6 51.48 -8.44 -18.42
CA PHE A 6 51.70 -9.05 -19.73
C PHE A 6 53.19 -9.14 -20.11
N VAL A 7 53.94 -8.05 -19.91
CA VAL A 7 55.38 -7.98 -20.21
C VAL A 7 56.20 -8.99 -19.41
N ASP A 8 55.83 -9.25 -18.15
CA ASP A 8 56.56 -10.20 -17.30
C ASP A 8 56.37 -11.64 -17.81
N VAL A 9 55.17 -11.98 -18.29
CA VAL A 9 54.90 -13.29 -18.91
C VAL A 9 55.64 -13.42 -20.24
N LEU A 10 55.62 -12.39 -21.07
CA LEU A 10 56.30 -12.37 -22.38
C LEU A 10 57.81 -12.58 -22.22
N GLU A 11 58.46 -11.82 -21.33
CA GLU A 11 59.90 -11.92 -21.08
C GLU A 11 60.29 -13.28 -20.51
N ARG A 12 59.44 -13.89 -19.68
CA ARG A 12 59.67 -15.26 -19.18
C ARG A 12 59.61 -16.31 -20.28
N VAL A 13 58.66 -16.19 -21.22
CA VAL A 13 58.59 -17.11 -22.38
C VAL A 13 59.81 -16.94 -23.29
N LYS A 14 60.23 -15.68 -23.50
CA LYS A 14 61.38 -15.34 -24.35
C LYS A 14 62.72 -15.81 -23.77
N SER A 15 62.89 -15.71 -22.45
CA SER A 15 64.18 -16.00 -21.78
C SER A 15 64.31 -17.40 -21.20
N THR A 16 63.20 -18.15 -21.04
CA THR A 16 63.25 -19.48 -20.42
C THR A 16 63.96 -20.49 -21.32
N SER A 17 64.88 -21.25 -20.74
CA SER A 17 65.47 -22.44 -21.38
C SER A 17 64.63 -23.70 -21.17
N ASN A 18 63.68 -23.68 -20.23
CA ASN A 18 62.81 -24.82 -19.95
C ASN A 18 61.75 -24.96 -21.05
N LYS A 19 61.88 -26.01 -21.87
CA LYS A 19 60.98 -26.34 -22.98
C LYS A 19 59.53 -26.66 -22.55
N ASN A 20 59.30 -27.02 -21.29
CA ASN A 20 57.99 -27.41 -20.75
C ASN A 20 57.22 -26.23 -20.12
N ARG A 21 57.66 -24.99 -20.33
CA ARG A 21 57.01 -23.80 -19.75
C ARG A 21 56.16 -23.10 -20.82
N PHE A 22 54.91 -22.79 -20.48
CA PHE A 22 54.00 -22.02 -21.35
C PHE A 22 53.75 -20.62 -20.78
N GLY A 23 53.47 -19.68 -21.67
CA GLY A 23 52.88 -18.39 -21.31
C GLY A 23 51.43 -18.32 -21.78
N ILE A 24 50.53 -17.99 -20.85
CA ILE A 24 49.10 -17.81 -21.13
C ILE A 24 48.75 -16.37 -20.76
N ALA A 25 48.78 -15.49 -21.76
CA ALA A 25 48.45 -14.07 -21.60
C ALA A 25 47.63 -13.53 -22.79
N GLY A 26 47.03 -14.42 -23.58
CA GLY A 26 46.30 -14.08 -24.80
C GLY A 26 47.18 -13.41 -25.86
N PHE A 27 48.33 -14.01 -26.17
CA PHE A 27 49.30 -13.43 -27.08
C PHE A 27 48.75 -13.33 -28.50
N SER A 28 48.69 -12.11 -29.02
CA SER A 28 48.48 -11.84 -30.45
C SER A 28 49.62 -12.38 -31.29
N PHE A 29 49.28 -12.98 -32.43
CA PHE A 29 50.28 -13.44 -33.40
C PHE A 29 50.91 -12.24 -34.10
N THR A 30 52.23 -12.21 -34.17
CA THR A 30 53.01 -11.18 -34.89
C THR A 30 54.30 -11.81 -35.40
N GLU A 31 54.81 -11.34 -36.54
CA GLU A 31 56.09 -11.82 -37.09
C GLU A 31 57.26 -11.64 -36.11
N GLU A 32 57.31 -10.52 -35.39
CA GLU A 32 58.33 -10.28 -34.36
C GLU A 32 58.34 -11.37 -33.28
N ARG A 33 57.15 -11.71 -32.75
CA ARG A 33 57.00 -12.78 -31.74
C ARG A 33 57.32 -14.15 -32.31
N LYS A 34 56.90 -14.47 -33.54
CA LYS A 34 57.26 -15.74 -34.20
C LYS A 34 58.79 -15.92 -34.30
N GLY A 35 59.54 -14.83 -34.34
CA GLY A 35 61.00 -14.85 -34.30
C GLY A 35 61.62 -15.31 -32.98
N PHE A 36 60.90 -15.28 -31.85
CA PHE A 36 61.44 -15.66 -30.53
C PHE A 36 60.54 -16.59 -29.70
N MET A 37 59.36 -16.97 -30.20
CA MET A 37 58.46 -17.91 -29.55
C MET A 37 57.59 -18.64 -30.58
N LYS A 38 57.16 -19.86 -30.25
CA LYS A 38 56.12 -20.60 -30.96
C LYS A 38 54.74 -20.26 -30.39
N PHE A 39 53.70 -20.59 -31.14
CA PHE A 39 52.30 -20.42 -30.72
C PHE A 39 51.55 -21.75 -30.80
N SER A 40 50.57 -21.94 -29.93
CA SER A 40 49.48 -22.89 -30.19
C SER A 40 48.68 -22.45 -31.42
N PRO A 41 47.79 -23.29 -31.98
CA PRO A 41 46.77 -22.81 -32.89
C PRO A 41 45.95 -21.69 -32.24
N SER A 42 45.37 -20.84 -33.09
CA SER A 42 44.48 -19.79 -32.61
C SER A 42 43.24 -20.40 -31.96
N TYR A 43 42.88 -19.95 -30.76
CA TYR A 43 41.64 -20.37 -30.10
C TYR A 43 40.52 -19.32 -30.21
N MET A 44 40.81 -18.11 -30.70
CA MET A 44 39.82 -17.06 -30.92
C MET A 44 40.35 -15.97 -31.85
N ALA A 45 39.43 -15.26 -32.50
CA ALA A 45 39.73 -14.05 -33.25
C ALA A 45 40.35 -12.96 -32.37
N ASP A 46 41.36 -12.28 -32.91
CA ASP A 46 42.02 -11.18 -32.25
C ASP A 46 41.57 -9.85 -32.87
N ILE A 47 40.75 -9.11 -32.12
CA ILE A 47 40.16 -7.86 -32.59
C ILE A 47 40.33 -6.82 -31.49
N ALA A 48 40.80 -5.64 -31.85
CA ALA A 48 40.98 -4.51 -30.95
C ALA A 48 40.16 -3.32 -31.43
N VAL A 49 39.52 -2.64 -30.47
CA VAL A 49 38.73 -1.43 -30.69
C VAL A 49 39.33 -0.30 -29.88
N LEU A 50 39.40 0.90 -30.46
CA LEU A 50 39.78 2.08 -29.69
C LEU A 50 38.57 2.55 -28.89
N VAL A 51 38.75 2.73 -27.59
CA VAL A 51 37.73 3.25 -26.68
C VAL A 51 38.23 4.52 -26.01
N SER A 52 37.32 5.40 -25.63
CA SER A 52 37.62 6.63 -24.91
C SER A 52 36.65 6.87 -23.76
N THR A 53 37.03 7.81 -22.89
CA THR A 53 36.14 8.39 -21.91
C THR A 53 34.94 9.08 -22.62
N PRO A 54 33.76 9.16 -21.97
CA PRO A 54 32.54 9.66 -22.61
C PRO A 54 32.60 11.12 -23.09
N ASP A 55 33.51 11.92 -22.51
CA ASP A 55 33.71 13.32 -22.84
C ASP A 55 34.45 13.54 -24.17
N ILE A 56 35.14 12.53 -24.70
CA ILE A 56 35.77 12.60 -26.02
C ILE A 56 34.71 12.29 -27.10
N PRO A 57 34.43 13.22 -28.03
CA PRO A 57 33.46 13.00 -29.10
C PRO A 57 33.88 11.87 -30.04
N ILE A 58 32.90 11.10 -30.53
CA ILE A 58 33.13 10.04 -31.52
C ILE A 58 33.72 10.64 -32.80
N VAL A 59 34.89 10.14 -33.19
CA VAL A 59 35.62 10.53 -34.40
C VAL A 59 34.84 10.10 -35.64
N ARG A 60 34.62 11.04 -36.58
CA ARG A 60 33.93 10.80 -37.86
C ARG A 60 34.84 10.97 -39.07
N SER A 61 36.02 11.55 -38.89
CA SER A 61 37.00 11.83 -39.92
C SER A 61 38.42 11.83 -39.34
N LYS A 62 39.45 11.78 -40.20
CA LYS A 62 40.85 11.91 -39.76
C LYS A 62 41.14 13.25 -39.09
N ASP A 63 40.48 14.34 -39.51
CA ASP A 63 40.66 15.65 -38.89
C ASP A 63 40.04 15.71 -37.49
N ASP A 64 38.88 15.07 -37.30
CA ASP A 64 38.26 14.93 -35.97
C ASP A 64 39.15 14.15 -35.02
N LEU A 65 39.86 13.13 -35.52
CA LEU A 65 40.74 12.28 -34.71
C LEU A 65 41.81 13.12 -34.01
N LYS A 66 42.54 13.93 -34.78
CA LYS A 66 43.62 14.77 -34.25
C LYS A 66 43.08 15.85 -33.31
N LYS A 67 41.92 16.42 -33.63
CA LYS A 67 41.28 17.46 -32.82
C LYS A 67 40.78 16.90 -31.48
N ASN A 68 40.07 15.79 -31.52
CA ASN A 68 39.35 15.24 -30.36
C ASN A 68 40.27 14.51 -29.38
N LEU A 69 41.38 13.93 -29.86
CA LEU A 69 42.37 13.27 -29.01
C LEU A 69 43.51 14.20 -28.57
N LYS A 70 43.48 15.49 -28.95
CA LYS A 70 44.54 16.44 -28.62
C LYS A 70 44.65 16.61 -27.11
N GLY A 71 45.83 16.30 -26.56
CA GLY A 71 46.09 16.42 -25.11
C GLY A 71 45.40 15.35 -24.26
N ALA A 72 44.71 14.39 -24.87
CA ALA A 72 44.18 13.23 -24.17
C ALA A 72 45.32 12.31 -23.71
N THR A 73 45.06 11.48 -22.68
CA THR A 73 46.04 10.48 -22.21
C THR A 73 45.68 9.10 -22.75
N ALA A 74 46.60 8.50 -23.50
CA ALA A 74 46.47 7.15 -24.00
C ALA A 74 46.87 6.14 -22.90
N LEU A 75 46.08 5.10 -22.72
CA LEU A 75 46.28 4.02 -21.78
C LEU A 75 46.55 2.70 -22.53
N THR A 76 47.55 1.95 -22.09
CA THR A 76 47.84 0.61 -22.64
C THR A 76 48.68 -0.24 -21.69
N ALA A 77 48.70 -1.54 -21.90
CA ALA A 77 49.63 -2.42 -21.21
C ALA A 77 50.95 -2.52 -21.99
N GLN A 78 52.07 -2.44 -21.27
CA GLN A 78 53.41 -2.48 -21.83
C GLN A 78 53.70 -3.82 -22.53
N GLY A 79 54.38 -3.78 -23.68
CA GLY A 79 54.78 -4.93 -24.49
C GLY A 79 53.66 -5.51 -25.37
N THR A 80 52.44 -4.98 -25.27
CA THR A 80 51.31 -5.47 -26.07
C THR A 80 51.36 -4.96 -27.50
N VAL A 81 50.63 -5.62 -28.41
CA VAL A 81 50.42 -5.09 -29.77
C VAL A 81 49.66 -3.76 -29.75
N LEU A 82 48.81 -3.57 -28.73
CA LEU A 82 48.00 -2.37 -28.55
C LEU A 82 48.85 -1.13 -28.21
N GLU A 83 49.98 -1.31 -27.53
CA GLU A 83 50.99 -0.24 -27.36
C GLU A 83 51.57 0.21 -28.71
N LYS A 84 51.88 -0.76 -29.59
CA LYS A 84 52.39 -0.46 -30.94
C LYS A 84 51.33 0.26 -31.77
N GLU A 85 50.06 -0.14 -31.69
CA GLU A 85 48.97 0.58 -32.36
C GLU A 85 48.86 2.03 -31.90
N LEU A 86 48.95 2.31 -30.59
CA LEU A 86 48.92 3.70 -30.11
C LEU A 86 50.11 4.51 -30.60
N THR A 87 51.30 3.89 -30.64
CA THR A 87 52.51 4.53 -31.14
C THR A 87 52.36 4.84 -32.63
N GLN A 88 51.92 3.87 -33.43
CA GLN A 88 51.64 4.04 -34.85
C GLN A 88 50.57 5.10 -35.10
N LEU A 89 49.46 5.04 -34.36
CA LEU A 89 48.38 6.02 -34.40
C LEU A 89 48.89 7.44 -34.15
N ARG A 90 49.78 7.62 -33.17
CA ARG A 90 50.42 8.90 -32.85
C ARG A 90 51.27 9.41 -34.02
N ASP A 91 52.16 8.55 -34.51
CA ASP A 91 53.23 8.93 -35.42
C ASP A 91 52.67 9.16 -36.84
N GLU A 92 51.78 8.29 -37.33
CA GLU A 92 51.15 8.41 -38.66
C GLU A 92 50.25 9.64 -38.80
N ASN A 93 49.68 10.12 -37.69
CA ASN A 93 48.72 11.23 -37.69
C ASN A 93 49.32 12.53 -37.13
N ASN A 94 50.63 12.56 -36.84
CA ASN A 94 51.32 13.70 -36.23
C ASN A 94 50.57 14.25 -35.00
N MET A 95 50.17 13.34 -34.11
CA MET A 95 49.44 13.66 -32.88
C MET A 95 50.39 13.78 -31.68
N GLN A 96 49.95 14.53 -30.67
CA GLN A 96 50.68 14.65 -29.40
C GLN A 96 49.77 14.24 -28.24
N PHE A 97 50.04 13.07 -27.68
CA PHE A 97 49.42 12.55 -26.47
C PHE A 97 50.44 11.77 -25.64
N LYS A 98 50.24 11.75 -24.32
CA LYS A 98 51.02 10.94 -23.38
C LYS A 98 50.51 9.50 -23.41
N ILE A 99 51.42 8.53 -23.34
CA ILE A 99 51.08 7.13 -23.07
C ILE A 99 51.37 6.86 -21.59
N GLU A 100 50.39 6.30 -20.89
CA GLU A 100 50.49 5.84 -19.52
C GLU A 100 50.20 4.33 -19.47
N TYR A 101 51.04 3.60 -18.74
CA TYR A 101 50.99 2.15 -18.71
C TYR A 101 50.08 1.64 -17.61
N THR A 102 49.28 0.63 -17.95
CA THR A 102 48.42 -0.11 -17.02
C THR A 102 48.90 -1.55 -16.85
N GLY A 103 48.45 -2.23 -15.81
CA GLY A 103 48.67 -3.65 -15.57
C GLY A 103 47.88 -4.58 -16.50
N GLY A 104 46.96 -4.04 -17.31
CA GLY A 104 46.12 -4.83 -18.22
C GLY A 104 44.79 -4.15 -18.54
N SER A 105 43.89 -4.88 -19.20
CA SER A 105 42.58 -4.34 -19.62
C SER A 105 41.65 -4.00 -18.45
N VAL A 106 41.72 -4.74 -17.33
CA VAL A 106 40.89 -4.48 -16.14
C VAL A 106 41.21 -3.11 -15.54
N GLU A 107 42.50 -2.82 -15.31
CA GLU A 107 42.93 -1.52 -14.81
C GLU A 107 42.68 -0.40 -15.82
N LEU A 108 42.89 -0.67 -17.13
CA LEU A 108 42.60 0.28 -18.19
C LEU A 108 41.13 0.72 -18.17
N ILE A 109 40.19 -0.24 -18.15
CA ILE A 109 38.75 0.05 -18.08
C ILE A 109 38.43 0.84 -16.81
N LYS A 110 38.94 0.40 -15.65
CA LYS A 110 38.74 1.11 -14.38
C LYS A 110 39.19 2.57 -14.48
N LEU A 111 40.37 2.84 -15.03
CA LEU A 111 40.89 4.19 -15.20
C LEU A 111 40.02 5.01 -16.15
N LEU A 112 39.64 4.45 -17.31
CA LEU A 112 38.76 5.14 -18.25
C LEU A 112 37.34 5.40 -17.68
N SER A 113 36.87 4.60 -16.74
CA SER A 113 35.59 4.83 -16.06
C SER A 113 35.66 5.89 -14.96
N GLN A 114 36.85 6.26 -14.49
CA GLN A 114 37.05 7.12 -13.31
C GLN A 114 37.62 8.51 -13.64
N ARG A 115 38.05 8.74 -14.88
CA ARG A 115 38.66 10.00 -15.31
C ARG A 115 38.13 10.46 -16.66
N THR A 116 38.51 11.66 -17.05
CA THR A 116 38.15 12.28 -18.33
C THR A 116 39.34 12.35 -19.27
N ASN A 117 39.09 12.74 -20.52
CA ASN A 117 40.08 13.01 -21.54
C ASN A 117 41.13 11.90 -21.70
N SER A 118 40.67 10.65 -21.75
CA SER A 118 41.54 9.48 -21.84
C SER A 118 41.01 8.47 -22.83
N PHE A 119 41.90 7.70 -23.44
CA PHE A 119 41.54 6.70 -24.42
C PHE A 119 42.53 5.54 -24.42
N GLY A 120 42.21 4.44 -25.08
CA GLY A 120 43.08 3.28 -25.19
C GLY A 120 42.46 2.21 -26.06
N TYR A 121 43.28 1.28 -26.52
CA TYR A 121 42.78 0.10 -27.23
C TYR A 121 42.35 -0.97 -26.22
N LEU A 122 41.22 -1.61 -26.52
CA LEU A 122 40.73 -2.80 -25.82
C LEU A 122 40.47 -3.92 -26.79
N ASN A 123 40.66 -5.15 -26.33
CA ASN A 123 40.22 -6.32 -27.08
C ASN A 123 38.68 -6.30 -27.17
N LEU A 124 38.14 -6.51 -28.36
CA LEU A 124 36.70 -6.50 -28.63
C LEU A 124 35.90 -7.39 -27.66
N PRO A 125 36.29 -8.65 -27.38
CA PRO A 125 35.60 -9.49 -26.38
C PRO A 125 35.52 -8.84 -25.00
N VAL A 126 36.61 -8.20 -24.55
CA VAL A 126 36.64 -7.54 -23.25
C VAL A 126 35.70 -6.33 -23.24
N TYR A 127 35.73 -5.53 -24.31
CA TYR A 127 34.84 -4.39 -24.45
C TYR A 127 33.35 -4.79 -24.48
N LEU A 128 32.97 -5.72 -25.37
CA LEU A 128 31.59 -6.19 -25.51
C LEU A 128 31.08 -6.88 -24.24
N LEU A 129 31.90 -7.68 -23.57
CA LEU A 129 31.51 -8.32 -22.31
C LEU A 129 31.24 -7.30 -21.20
N ASN A 130 32.04 -6.23 -21.12
CA ASN A 130 31.81 -5.16 -20.14
C ASN A 130 30.60 -4.31 -20.53
N LEU A 131 30.32 -4.13 -21.82
CA LEU A 131 29.12 -3.46 -22.31
C LEU A 131 27.86 -4.26 -21.99
N ASP A 132 27.87 -5.57 -22.27
CA ASP A 132 26.77 -6.50 -21.99
C ASP A 132 26.41 -6.59 -20.50
N LYS A 133 27.40 -6.45 -19.62
CA LYS A 133 27.20 -6.42 -18.17
C LYS A 133 26.83 -5.03 -17.62
N GLY A 134 26.70 -4.01 -18.47
CA GLY A 134 26.46 -2.62 -18.04
C GLY A 134 27.61 -2.01 -17.22
N LEU A 135 28.81 -2.60 -17.27
CA LEU A 135 29.98 -2.20 -16.47
C LEU A 135 30.79 -1.06 -17.10
N THR A 136 30.49 -0.69 -18.33
CA THR A 136 31.22 0.33 -19.07
C THR A 136 30.28 1.25 -19.83
N LYS A 137 30.61 2.55 -19.84
CA LYS A 137 29.95 3.59 -20.63
C LYS A 137 30.91 4.23 -21.63
N LEU A 138 32.00 3.54 -21.94
CA LEU A 138 33.06 4.05 -22.80
C LEU A 138 32.53 4.25 -24.21
N ASN A 139 33.02 5.31 -24.87
CA ASN A 139 32.74 5.54 -26.27
C ASN A 139 33.73 4.75 -27.10
N ARG A 140 33.24 3.81 -27.91
CA ARG A 140 34.07 3.23 -28.97
C ARG A 140 34.26 4.27 -30.08
N GLN A 141 35.51 4.44 -30.51
CA GLN A 141 35.88 5.30 -31.61
C GLN A 141 35.78 4.50 -32.91
N ASN A 142 34.87 4.92 -33.79
CA ASN A 142 34.58 4.25 -35.05
C ASN A 142 35.79 4.28 -35.99
N TYR A 143 35.88 3.32 -36.91
CA TYR A 143 36.90 3.25 -37.98
C TYR A 143 38.34 3.03 -37.51
N LEU A 144 38.55 2.74 -36.23
CA LEU A 144 39.86 2.45 -35.65
C LEU A 144 39.98 1.01 -35.17
N THR A 145 39.03 0.16 -35.54
CA THR A 145 39.05 -1.27 -35.23
C THR A 145 40.16 -1.98 -36.00
N LYS A 146 40.90 -2.85 -35.32
CA LYS A 146 42.01 -3.64 -35.87
C LYS A 146 41.71 -5.12 -35.70
N ARG A 147 42.02 -5.91 -36.71
CA ARG A 147 41.97 -7.38 -36.65
C ARG A 147 43.37 -7.93 -36.86
N TYR A 148 43.77 -8.87 -36.01
CA TYR A 148 45.03 -9.59 -36.11
C TYR A 148 44.78 -11.06 -36.46
N GLU A 149 45.86 -11.78 -36.78
CA GLU A 149 45.82 -13.17 -37.23
C GLU A 149 45.15 -14.12 -36.21
N GLY A 150 45.31 -13.87 -34.90
CA GLY A 150 44.66 -14.65 -33.86
C GLY A 150 45.36 -14.56 -32.51
N ARG A 151 44.86 -15.32 -31.54
CA ARG A 151 45.43 -15.45 -30.19
C ARG A 151 45.79 -16.88 -29.87
N GLY A 152 46.92 -17.05 -29.20
CA GLY A 152 47.38 -18.37 -28.78
C GLY A 152 48.21 -18.36 -27.51
N ILE A 153 48.51 -19.58 -27.09
CA ILE A 153 49.43 -19.87 -26.00
C ILE A 153 50.85 -19.68 -26.51
N GLY A 154 51.69 -19.03 -25.72
CA GLY A 154 53.08 -18.80 -26.05
C GLY A 154 53.98 -19.94 -25.58
N LEU A 155 54.83 -20.44 -26.46
CA LEU A 155 55.79 -21.49 -26.16
C LEU A 155 57.23 -21.04 -26.50
N PRO A 156 58.24 -21.44 -25.72
CA PRO A 156 59.64 -21.25 -26.08
C PRO A 156 59.96 -21.91 -27.43
N LEU A 157 60.91 -21.34 -28.19
CA LEU A 157 61.29 -21.90 -29.50
C LEU A 157 61.78 -23.35 -29.43
N ASN A 158 62.39 -23.75 -28.32
CA ASN A 158 62.87 -25.12 -28.08
C ASN A 158 61.79 -26.07 -27.54
N SER A 159 60.54 -25.61 -27.42
CA SER A 159 59.41 -26.45 -27.01
C SER A 159 59.03 -27.47 -28.08
N ASP A 160 58.69 -28.67 -27.64
CA ASP A 160 58.10 -29.78 -28.42
C ASP A 160 56.58 -29.91 -28.18
N TRP A 161 56.00 -29.09 -27.30
CA TRP A 161 54.57 -29.10 -26.96
C TRP A 161 53.66 -28.51 -28.03
N ASP A 162 54.23 -27.83 -29.03
CA ASP A 162 53.47 -27.39 -30.20
C ASP A 162 52.81 -28.56 -30.93
N VAL A 163 53.45 -29.74 -30.95
CA VAL A 163 52.90 -30.94 -31.60
C VAL A 163 51.60 -31.43 -30.92
N PRO A 164 51.57 -31.81 -29.63
CA PRO A 164 50.34 -32.28 -28.98
C PRO A 164 49.28 -31.18 -28.86
N LEU A 165 49.67 -29.89 -28.75
CA LEU A 165 48.70 -28.79 -28.76
C LEU A 165 48.01 -28.65 -30.13
N ASN A 166 48.77 -28.76 -31.22
CA ASN A 166 48.21 -28.76 -32.58
C ASN A 166 47.24 -29.93 -32.78
N GLU A 167 47.62 -31.13 -32.36
CA GLU A 167 46.73 -32.31 -32.41
C GLU A 167 45.44 -32.10 -31.62
N TYR A 168 45.54 -31.61 -30.38
CA TYR A 168 44.36 -31.36 -29.55
C TYR A 168 43.44 -30.28 -30.14
N PHE A 169 43.98 -29.13 -30.54
CA PHE A 169 43.16 -28.02 -31.07
C PHE A 169 42.53 -28.36 -32.44
N THR A 170 43.13 -29.25 -33.22
CA THR A 170 42.57 -29.66 -34.51
C THR A 170 41.58 -30.83 -34.38
N SER A 171 41.55 -31.51 -33.23
CA SER A 171 40.65 -32.63 -32.95
C SER A 171 39.18 -32.24 -33.06
N GLY A 172 38.35 -33.21 -33.46
CA GLY A 172 36.89 -33.02 -33.49
C GLY A 172 36.31 -32.78 -32.10
N GLU A 173 36.91 -33.38 -31.06
CA GLU A 173 36.49 -33.19 -29.66
C GLU A 173 36.64 -31.74 -29.21
N PHE A 174 37.82 -31.13 -29.42
CA PHE A 174 38.04 -29.74 -29.05
C PHE A 174 37.08 -28.80 -29.79
N LYS A 175 36.89 -29.01 -31.10
CA LYS A 175 35.95 -28.20 -31.90
C LYS A 175 34.52 -28.25 -31.39
N GLN A 176 34.09 -29.37 -30.80
CA GLN A 176 32.77 -29.49 -30.17
C GLN A 176 32.74 -28.87 -28.77
N GLN A 177 33.84 -28.94 -28.01
CA GLN A 177 33.91 -28.47 -26.63
C GLN A 177 34.14 -26.95 -26.51
N ILE A 178 34.83 -26.34 -27.48
CA ILE A 178 35.26 -24.94 -27.36
C ILE A 178 34.10 -23.96 -27.17
N GLU A 179 32.96 -24.19 -27.83
CA GLU A 179 31.76 -23.37 -27.65
C GLU A 179 31.22 -23.45 -26.21
N PHE A 180 31.15 -24.66 -25.64
CA PHE A 180 30.74 -24.86 -24.24
C PHE A 180 31.72 -24.22 -23.26
N ILE A 181 33.03 -24.31 -23.54
CA ILE A 181 34.06 -23.67 -22.72
C ILE A 181 33.88 -22.16 -22.73
N ILE A 182 33.70 -21.56 -23.92
CA ILE A 182 33.55 -20.11 -24.09
C ILE A 182 32.25 -19.60 -23.50
N ALA A 183 31.15 -20.36 -23.63
CA ALA A 183 29.84 -20.00 -23.08
C ALA A 183 29.84 -19.77 -21.55
N ASN A 184 30.81 -20.35 -20.82
CA ASN A 184 30.97 -20.11 -19.39
C ASN A 184 31.50 -18.70 -19.06
N TYR A 185 32.09 -18.00 -20.02
CA TYR A 185 32.78 -16.72 -19.81
C TYR A 185 32.21 -15.58 -20.65
N ILE A 186 31.73 -15.88 -21.86
CA ILE A 186 31.20 -14.91 -22.83
C ILE A 186 29.92 -15.50 -23.42
N ASN A 187 28.93 -14.64 -23.68
CA ASN A 187 27.72 -15.03 -24.41
C ASN A 187 28.09 -15.67 -25.77
N ILE A 188 27.51 -16.83 -26.07
CA ILE A 188 27.83 -17.59 -27.29
C ILE A 188 27.54 -16.79 -28.57
N ASP A 189 26.50 -15.96 -28.58
CA ASP A 189 26.16 -15.08 -29.70
C ASP A 189 27.23 -13.99 -29.89
N LEU A 190 27.85 -13.51 -28.80
CA LEU A 190 28.97 -12.56 -28.88
C LEU A 190 30.22 -13.24 -29.44
N TYR A 191 30.48 -14.48 -29.04
CA TYR A 191 31.59 -15.27 -29.56
C TYR A 191 31.47 -15.48 -31.08
N HIS A 192 30.33 -16.00 -31.56
CA HIS A 192 30.12 -16.20 -32.99
C HIS A 192 30.18 -14.90 -33.79
N PHE A 193 29.65 -13.81 -33.23
CA PHE A 193 29.76 -12.49 -33.83
C PHE A 193 31.24 -12.09 -34.01
N MET A 194 32.07 -12.26 -32.99
CA MET A 194 33.49 -11.91 -33.06
C MET A 194 34.28 -12.75 -34.05
N GLU A 195 34.02 -14.06 -34.13
CA GLU A 195 34.74 -14.94 -35.07
C GLU A 195 34.49 -14.55 -36.54
N THR A 196 33.28 -14.07 -36.84
CA THR A 196 32.85 -13.69 -38.19
C THR A 196 33.03 -12.20 -38.49
N PHE A 197 33.21 -11.35 -37.47
CA PHE A 197 33.33 -9.90 -37.63
C PHE A 197 34.61 -9.50 -38.38
N THR A 198 34.46 -8.53 -39.28
CA THR A 198 35.57 -7.89 -39.98
C THR A 198 35.52 -6.37 -39.82
N PRO A 199 36.67 -5.69 -39.67
CA PRO A 199 36.71 -4.23 -39.49
C PRO A 199 36.05 -3.41 -40.61
N GLU A 200 35.89 -3.96 -41.81
CA GLU A 200 35.20 -3.29 -42.91
C GLU A 200 33.69 -3.16 -42.66
N ASN A 201 33.12 -4.01 -41.81
CA ASN A 201 31.70 -4.03 -41.48
C ASN A 201 31.41 -3.38 -40.11
N GLU A 202 31.93 -2.17 -39.89
CA GLU A 202 31.70 -1.37 -38.67
C GLU A 202 30.21 -1.23 -38.29
N VAL A 203 29.33 -1.19 -39.29
CA VAL A 203 27.87 -1.10 -39.07
C VAL A 203 27.35 -2.30 -38.29
N SER A 204 27.87 -3.51 -38.53
CA SER A 204 27.48 -4.71 -37.77
C SER A 204 27.85 -4.64 -36.30
N LEU A 205 29.02 -4.08 -35.97
CA LEU A 205 29.44 -3.86 -34.59
C LEU A 205 28.60 -2.80 -33.91
N LEU A 206 28.30 -1.69 -34.59
CA LEU A 206 27.38 -0.67 -34.08
C LEU A 206 25.99 -1.23 -33.80
N ASN A 207 25.46 -2.08 -34.69
CA ASN A 207 24.18 -2.74 -34.46
C ASN A 207 24.25 -3.67 -33.24
N LYS A 208 25.34 -4.45 -33.09
CA LYS A 208 25.51 -5.33 -31.93
C LYS A 208 25.58 -4.56 -30.61
N GLU A 209 26.31 -3.45 -30.58
CA GLU A 209 26.37 -2.54 -29.41
C GLU A 209 24.99 -1.98 -29.08
N LYS A 210 24.24 -1.55 -30.10
CA LYS A 210 22.87 -1.03 -29.95
C LYS A 210 21.91 -2.10 -29.43
N ASP A 211 22.01 -3.33 -29.91
CA ASP A 211 21.18 -4.45 -29.45
C ASP A 211 21.43 -4.76 -27.98
N ILE A 212 22.71 -4.78 -27.56
CA ILE A 212 23.10 -4.95 -26.15
C ILE A 212 22.47 -3.84 -25.28
N GLN A 213 22.65 -2.58 -25.68
CA GLN A 213 22.10 -1.45 -24.93
C GLN A 213 20.57 -1.44 -24.90
N GLN A 214 19.90 -1.83 -25.99
CA GLN A 214 18.44 -1.94 -26.03
C GLN A 214 17.91 -3.04 -25.12
N MET A 215 18.62 -4.17 -25.02
CA MET A 215 18.26 -5.22 -24.07
C MET A 215 18.42 -4.74 -22.64
N GLU A 216 19.49 -4.02 -22.30
CA GLU A 216 19.68 -3.42 -20.98
C GLU A 216 18.53 -2.45 -20.63
N ILE A 217 18.20 -1.53 -21.54
CA ILE A 217 17.09 -0.58 -21.36
C ILE A 217 15.76 -1.32 -21.18
N ARG A 218 15.52 -2.41 -21.92
CA ARG A 218 14.31 -3.22 -21.79
C ARG A 218 14.22 -3.89 -20.41
N VAL A 219 15.33 -4.45 -19.91
CA VAL A 219 15.39 -5.04 -18.57
C VAL A 219 15.10 -3.98 -17.51
N GLN A 220 15.74 -2.81 -17.59
CA GLN A 220 15.47 -1.70 -16.67
C GLN A 220 14.01 -1.23 -16.72
N GLN A 221 13.41 -1.16 -17.90
CA GLN A 221 12.01 -0.80 -18.06
C GLN A 221 11.08 -1.83 -17.39
N MET A 222 11.37 -3.13 -17.52
CA MET A 222 10.60 -4.18 -16.87
C MET A 222 10.69 -4.07 -15.33
N GLU A 223 11.85 -3.76 -14.76
CA GLU A 223 11.99 -3.51 -13.32
C GLU A 223 11.20 -2.28 -12.86
N ILE A 224 11.22 -1.20 -13.65
CA ILE A 224 10.43 0.02 -13.38
C ILE A 224 8.94 -0.30 -13.44
N ASP A 225 8.49 -1.06 -14.43
CA ASP A 225 7.09 -1.46 -14.59
C ASP A 225 6.63 -2.35 -13.43
N GLU A 226 7.45 -3.28 -12.97
CA GLU A 226 7.17 -4.09 -11.78
C GLU A 226 6.99 -3.21 -10.52
N LYS A 227 7.90 -2.25 -10.31
CA LYS A 227 7.80 -1.28 -9.20
C LYS A 227 6.54 -0.43 -9.31
N ASN A 228 6.23 0.06 -10.51
CA ASN A 228 5.03 0.86 -10.78
C ASN A 228 3.74 0.06 -10.51
N GLN A 229 3.70 -1.23 -10.87
CA GLN A 229 2.55 -2.10 -10.56
C GLN A 229 2.38 -2.28 -9.06
N LYS A 230 3.46 -2.56 -8.32
CA LYS A 230 3.41 -2.65 -6.85
C LYS A 230 2.95 -1.33 -6.21
N GLN A 231 3.45 -0.19 -6.70
CA GLN A 231 3.05 1.12 -6.22
C GLN A 231 1.56 1.42 -6.49
N LYS A 232 1.05 1.08 -7.69
CA LYS A 232 -0.37 1.21 -8.02
C LYS A 232 -1.26 0.38 -7.09
N PHE A 233 -0.89 -0.87 -6.83
CA PHE A 233 -1.62 -1.73 -5.92
C PHE A 233 -1.67 -1.17 -4.49
N PHE A 234 -0.53 -0.68 -3.99
CA PHE A 234 -0.45 -0.01 -2.69
C PHE A 234 -1.36 1.23 -2.61
N MET A 235 -1.37 2.07 -3.65
CA MET A 235 -2.26 3.25 -3.71
C MET A 235 -3.74 2.87 -3.65
N ILE A 236 -4.14 1.78 -4.32
CA ILE A 236 -5.52 1.27 -4.27
C ILE A 236 -5.87 0.86 -2.83
N ILE A 237 -5.02 0.11 -2.15
CA ILE A 237 -5.25 -0.31 -0.76
C ILE A 237 -5.42 0.90 0.16
N VAL A 238 -4.53 1.89 0.05
CA VAL A 238 -4.60 3.11 0.86
C VAL A 238 -5.88 3.90 0.57
N ALA A 239 -6.27 4.03 -0.69
CA ALA A 239 -7.51 4.70 -1.07
C ALA A 239 -8.74 3.99 -0.52
N THR A 240 -8.82 2.65 -0.64
CA THR A 240 -9.91 1.85 -0.08
C THR A 240 -9.96 1.93 1.44
N GLY A 241 -8.81 1.83 2.12
CA GLY A 241 -8.72 1.97 3.58
C GLY A 241 -9.17 3.36 4.05
N SER A 242 -8.76 4.42 3.34
CA SER A 242 -9.19 5.79 3.64
C SER A 242 -10.70 5.97 3.45
N ALA A 243 -11.27 5.41 2.39
CA ALA A 243 -12.71 5.44 2.15
C ALA A 243 -13.50 4.69 3.26
N LEU A 244 -13.01 3.53 3.70
CA LEU A 244 -13.60 2.78 4.81
C LEU A 244 -13.55 3.58 6.12
N LEU A 245 -12.41 4.19 6.44
CA LEU A 245 -12.27 5.04 7.63
C LEU A 245 -13.23 6.24 7.60
N LEU A 246 -13.41 6.86 6.43
CA LEU A 246 -14.39 7.94 6.26
C LEU A 246 -15.82 7.45 6.54
N VAL A 247 -16.22 6.30 5.99
CA VAL A 247 -17.54 5.71 6.23
C VAL A 247 -17.74 5.39 7.71
N ILE A 248 -16.76 4.75 8.36
CA ILE A 248 -16.82 4.44 9.80
C ILE A 248 -16.97 5.72 10.63
N GLY A 249 -16.22 6.78 10.30
CA GLY A 249 -16.32 8.07 10.97
C GLY A 249 -17.71 8.70 10.84
N LEU A 250 -18.33 8.60 9.65
CA LEU A 250 -19.71 9.08 9.42
C LEU A 250 -20.73 8.27 10.23
N LEU A 251 -20.62 6.94 10.23
CA LEU A 251 -21.50 6.06 11.01
C LEU A 251 -21.38 6.31 12.51
N TYR A 252 -20.16 6.50 13.02
CA TYR A 252 -19.93 6.82 14.43
C TYR A 252 -20.57 8.14 14.84
N ARG A 253 -20.44 9.19 14.00
CA ARG A 253 -21.11 10.49 14.24
C ARG A 253 -22.63 10.35 14.29
N LYS A 254 -23.21 9.57 13.37
CA LYS A 254 -24.65 9.28 13.36
C LYS A 254 -25.08 8.55 14.65
N GLN A 255 -24.35 7.51 15.02
CA GLN A 255 -24.63 6.71 16.22
C GLN A 255 -24.60 7.56 17.51
N LEU A 256 -23.65 8.50 17.63
CA LEU A 256 -23.61 9.42 18.76
C LEU A 256 -24.85 10.32 18.84
N LYS A 257 -25.33 10.81 17.69
CA LYS A 257 -26.53 11.64 17.63
C LYS A 257 -27.77 10.83 18.02
N ASP A 258 -27.91 9.62 17.47
CA ASP A 258 -29.03 8.72 17.76
C ASP A 258 -29.05 8.34 19.25
N HIS A 259 -27.89 8.07 19.86
CA HIS A 259 -27.79 7.75 21.29
C HIS A 259 -28.19 8.92 22.19
N ARG A 260 -27.84 10.15 21.80
CA ARG A 260 -28.27 11.36 22.52
C ARG A 260 -29.78 11.56 22.45
N GLN A 261 -30.38 11.44 21.27
CA GLN A 261 -31.82 11.56 21.09
C GLN A 261 -32.58 10.49 21.88
N LEU A 262 -32.09 9.26 21.87
CA LEU A 262 -32.71 8.15 22.60
C LEU A 262 -32.64 8.38 24.12
N LYS A 263 -31.55 8.99 24.62
CA LYS A 263 -31.43 9.39 26.02
C LYS A 263 -32.40 10.52 26.39
N GLU A 264 -32.53 11.53 25.53
CA GLU A 264 -33.48 12.63 25.72
C GLU A 264 -34.92 12.13 25.73
N GLN A 265 -35.32 11.29 24.77
CA GLN A 265 -36.64 10.65 24.72
C GLN A 265 -36.93 9.78 25.94
N LYS A 266 -35.94 9.03 26.42
CA LYS A 266 -36.09 8.21 27.62
C LYS A 266 -36.35 9.06 28.86
N ALA A 267 -35.63 10.18 29.02
CA ALA A 267 -35.85 11.11 30.12
C ALA A 267 -37.23 11.76 30.07
N GLU A 268 -37.73 12.11 28.87
CA GLU A 268 -39.08 12.63 28.68
C GLU A 268 -40.16 11.60 29.06
N ILE A 269 -40.00 10.35 28.62
CA ILE A 269 -40.90 9.24 28.98
C ILE A 269 -40.91 9.00 30.50
N GLU A 270 -39.73 9.02 31.15
CA GLU A 270 -39.63 8.87 32.60
C GLU A 270 -40.37 10.01 33.32
N ALA A 271 -40.21 11.27 32.87
CA ALA A 271 -40.95 12.41 33.44
C ALA A 271 -42.48 12.30 33.25
N GLN A 272 -42.94 11.89 32.07
CA GLN A 272 -44.37 11.67 31.81
C GLN A 272 -44.94 10.53 32.67
N SER A 273 -44.17 9.46 32.87
CA SER A 273 -44.55 8.35 33.74
C SER A 273 -44.72 8.81 35.20
N ASP A 274 -43.77 9.61 35.70
CA ASP A 274 -43.84 10.18 37.06
C ASP A 274 -45.06 11.11 37.24
N GLU A 275 -45.36 11.92 36.22
CA GLU A 275 -46.55 12.79 36.21
C GLU A 275 -47.84 11.96 36.25
N ILE A 276 -47.96 10.92 35.42
CA ILE A 276 -49.12 10.02 35.41
C ILE A 276 -49.29 9.34 36.77
N LEU A 277 -48.22 8.89 37.41
CA LEU A 277 -48.27 8.29 38.75
C LEU A 277 -48.77 9.30 39.80
N SER A 278 -48.29 10.55 39.75
CA SER A 278 -48.77 11.62 40.63
C SER A 278 -50.25 11.92 40.42
N ILE A 279 -50.70 12.02 39.17
CA ILE A 279 -52.11 12.24 38.81
C ILE A 279 -52.98 11.08 39.32
N ASN A 280 -52.57 9.83 39.08
CA ASN A 280 -53.30 8.65 39.55
C ASN A 280 -53.43 8.64 41.08
N ASN A 281 -52.35 8.88 41.81
CA ASN A 281 -52.39 8.95 43.28
C ASN A 281 -53.32 10.07 43.78
N ASN A 282 -53.30 11.23 43.14
CA ASN A 282 -54.19 12.33 43.48
C ASN A 282 -55.66 11.97 43.20
N LEU A 283 -55.94 11.37 42.05
CA LEU A 283 -57.28 10.90 41.70
C LEU A 283 -57.79 9.86 42.70
N GLU A 284 -56.95 8.90 43.11
CA GLU A 284 -57.32 7.92 44.14
C GLU A 284 -57.67 8.58 45.47
N ASN A 285 -56.90 9.58 45.90
CA ASN A 285 -57.20 10.35 47.12
C ASN A 285 -58.53 11.11 46.99
N ILE A 286 -58.77 11.78 45.87
CA ILE A 286 -60.03 12.50 45.61
C ILE A 286 -61.21 11.52 45.62
N VAL A 287 -61.09 10.39 44.94
CA VAL A 287 -62.13 9.34 44.93
C VAL A 287 -62.41 8.87 46.34
N LYS A 288 -61.37 8.58 47.13
CA LYS A 288 -61.51 8.14 48.53
C LYS A 288 -62.22 9.20 49.40
N ASP A 289 -61.82 10.46 49.28
CA ASP A 289 -62.43 11.55 50.05
C ASP A 289 -63.90 11.76 49.67
N ARG A 290 -64.23 11.71 48.38
CA ARG A 290 -65.60 11.83 47.90
C ARG A 290 -66.46 10.64 48.30
N THR A 291 -65.93 9.43 48.24
CA THR A 291 -66.63 8.22 48.73
C THR A 291 -66.93 8.36 50.22
N LYS A 292 -65.97 8.80 51.04
CA LYS A 292 -66.17 9.02 52.48
C LYS A 292 -67.21 10.12 52.75
N GLU A 293 -67.19 11.22 51.98
CA GLU A 293 -68.18 12.28 52.09
C GLU A 293 -69.60 11.76 51.77
N LEU A 294 -69.73 10.96 50.71
CA LEU A 294 -70.99 10.34 50.31
C LEU A 294 -71.50 9.35 51.37
N GLU A 295 -70.63 8.50 51.92
CA GLU A 295 -70.99 7.58 53.01
C GLU A 295 -71.52 8.33 54.24
N ASN A 296 -70.85 9.42 54.63
CA ASN A 296 -71.29 10.25 55.76
C ASN A 296 -72.66 10.91 55.48
N LYS A 297 -72.88 11.43 54.27
CA LYS A 297 -74.17 12.01 53.87
C LYS A 297 -75.28 10.97 53.83
N ASN A 298 -75.01 9.79 53.29
CA ASN A 298 -75.96 8.67 53.28
C ASN A 298 -76.34 8.25 54.69
N LYS A 299 -75.37 8.16 55.61
CA LYS A 299 -75.65 7.86 57.02
C LYS A 299 -76.52 8.92 57.67
N ALA A 300 -76.21 10.20 57.45
CA ALA A 300 -77.03 11.30 57.98
C ALA A 300 -78.46 11.26 57.45
N LEU A 301 -78.65 10.99 56.15
CA LEU A 301 -79.98 10.82 55.54
C LEU A 301 -80.75 9.65 56.18
N ALA A 302 -80.11 8.51 56.39
CA ALA A 302 -80.71 7.36 57.05
C ALA A 302 -81.15 7.68 58.50
N ASP A 303 -80.31 8.41 59.25
CA ASP A 303 -80.64 8.87 60.60
C ASP A 303 -81.85 9.83 60.60
N TYR A 304 -81.93 10.76 59.62
CA TYR A 304 -83.09 11.65 59.44
C TYR A 304 -84.37 10.91 59.10
N ALA A 305 -84.31 9.93 58.18
CA ALA A 305 -85.43 9.08 57.83
C ALA A 305 -85.96 8.35 59.07
N PHE A 306 -85.07 7.78 59.89
CA PHE A 306 -85.42 7.07 61.12
C PHE A 306 -86.12 7.99 62.14
N ILE A 307 -85.58 9.18 62.41
CA ILE A 307 -86.16 10.15 63.34
C ILE A 307 -87.56 10.57 62.88
N THR A 308 -87.71 10.88 61.60
CA THR A 308 -88.96 11.37 61.02
C THR A 308 -90.06 10.30 61.10
N ALA A 309 -89.76 9.07 60.67
CA ALA A 309 -90.73 7.99 60.63
C ALA A 309 -91.18 7.50 62.02
N HIS A 310 -90.27 7.41 62.99
CA HIS A 310 -90.57 6.80 64.29
C HIS A 310 -90.74 7.82 65.42
N LYS A 311 -89.84 8.79 65.53
CA LYS A 311 -89.81 9.70 66.69
C LYS A 311 -90.76 10.88 66.56
N LEU A 312 -91.04 11.35 65.35
CA LEU A 312 -91.98 12.45 65.12
C LEU A 312 -93.42 11.95 64.88
N ARG A 313 -93.58 10.87 64.12
CA ARG A 313 -94.90 10.32 63.79
C ARG A 313 -95.65 9.75 65.00
N SER A 314 -94.95 9.09 65.92
CA SER A 314 -95.53 8.50 67.13
C SER A 314 -96.24 9.54 68.02
N PRO A 315 -95.57 10.61 68.50
CA PRO A 315 -96.25 11.63 69.30
C PRO A 315 -97.30 12.39 68.50
N LEU A 316 -97.12 12.61 67.19
CA LEU A 316 -98.14 13.24 66.36
C LEU A 316 -99.42 12.40 66.25
N SER A 317 -99.28 11.08 66.06
CA SER A 317 -100.42 10.16 66.05
C SER A 317 -101.16 10.16 67.39
N THR A 318 -100.42 10.29 68.50
CA THR A 318 -101.01 10.48 69.83
C THR A 318 -101.77 11.80 69.93
N ILE A 319 -101.20 12.92 69.44
CA ILE A 319 -101.86 14.24 69.42
C ILE A 319 -103.15 14.18 68.59
N LEU A 320 -103.12 13.63 67.38
CA LEU A 320 -104.29 13.45 66.52
C LEU A 320 -105.37 12.61 67.22
N GLY A 321 -104.99 11.49 67.86
CA GLY A 321 -105.92 10.66 68.62
C GLY A 321 -106.55 11.36 69.82
N LEU A 322 -105.77 12.17 70.56
CA LEU A 322 -106.28 12.97 71.68
C LEU A 322 -107.22 14.08 71.19
N VAL A 323 -106.90 14.73 70.08
CA VAL A 323 -107.77 15.74 69.46
C VAL A 323 -109.10 15.12 69.00
N ASP A 324 -109.06 13.93 68.40
CA ASP A 324 -110.26 13.19 68.02
C ASP A 324 -111.15 12.83 69.22
N LEU A 325 -110.54 12.50 70.36
CA LEU A 325 -111.26 12.29 71.62
C LEU A 325 -111.89 13.60 72.12
N MET A 326 -111.15 14.71 72.07
CA MET A 326 -111.66 16.02 72.48
C MET A 326 -112.87 16.48 71.64
N HIS A 327 -112.90 16.17 70.33
CA HIS A 327 -114.06 16.42 69.48
C HIS A 327 -115.32 15.65 69.89
N LYS A 328 -115.18 14.51 70.58
CA LYS A 328 -116.31 13.66 71.03
C LYS A 328 -116.80 14.02 72.42
N MET A 329 -116.09 14.87 73.15
CA MET A 329 -116.48 15.31 74.50
C MET A 329 -117.45 16.49 74.41
N ASN A 330 -118.40 16.57 75.36
CA ASN A 330 -119.33 17.70 75.46
C ASN A 330 -118.64 18.89 76.14
N VAL A 331 -117.75 19.57 75.39
CA VAL A 331 -116.97 20.74 75.86
C VAL A 331 -117.73 22.06 75.63
N PRO A 332 -117.51 23.09 76.48
CA PRO A 332 -118.09 24.43 76.32
C PRO A 332 -117.81 25.02 74.93
N GLU A 333 -118.77 25.76 74.35
CA GLU A 333 -118.65 26.31 72.98
C GLU A 333 -117.40 27.19 72.76
N GLU A 334 -116.93 27.87 73.79
CA GLU A 334 -115.72 28.70 73.73
C GLU A 334 -114.45 27.89 73.46
N ASP A 335 -114.37 26.64 73.93
CA ASP A 335 -113.20 25.76 73.78
C ASP A 335 -113.20 24.98 72.45
N LYS A 336 -114.35 24.84 71.78
CA LYS A 336 -114.46 24.12 70.50
C LYS A 336 -113.64 24.77 69.39
N ILE A 337 -113.49 26.09 69.41
CA ILE A 337 -112.66 26.84 68.45
C ILE A 337 -111.17 26.49 68.62
N LEU A 338 -110.70 26.38 69.87
CA LEU A 338 -109.31 26.04 70.18
C LEU A 338 -108.98 24.60 69.76
N ILE A 339 -109.88 23.65 70.02
CA ILE A 339 -109.71 22.24 69.61
C ILE A 339 -109.65 22.14 68.08
N LYS A 340 -110.50 22.89 67.35
CA LYS A 340 -110.48 22.94 65.89
C LYS A 340 -109.14 23.48 65.34
N HIS A 341 -108.57 24.51 65.98
CA HIS A 341 -107.25 25.03 65.59
C HIS A 341 -106.11 24.03 65.88
N LEU A 342 -106.21 23.29 66.99
CA LEU A 342 -105.25 22.24 67.36
C LEU A 342 -105.33 21.04 66.40
N ASP A 343 -106.53 20.63 66.00
CA ASP A 343 -106.76 19.61 64.97
C ASP A 343 -106.15 20.02 63.64
N GLN A 344 -106.43 21.24 63.18
CA GLN A 344 -105.87 21.75 61.94
C GLN A 344 -104.34 21.80 62.00
N SER A 345 -103.77 22.20 63.14
CA SER A 345 -102.31 22.28 63.33
C SER A 345 -101.67 20.89 63.34
N ALA A 346 -102.29 19.91 63.99
CA ALA A 346 -101.83 18.53 64.01
C ALA A 346 -101.91 17.87 62.63
N LYS A 347 -103.01 18.09 61.89
CA LYS A 347 -103.17 17.61 60.50
C LYS A 347 -102.16 18.25 59.56
N ASN A 348 -101.92 19.56 59.67
CA ASN A 348 -100.91 20.25 58.88
C ASN A 348 -99.50 19.69 59.16
N LEU A 349 -99.18 19.42 60.42
CA LEU A 349 -97.90 18.80 60.79
C LEU A 349 -97.75 17.38 60.22
N ASP A 350 -98.84 16.61 60.12
CA ASP A 350 -98.84 15.25 59.55
C ASP A 350 -98.56 15.25 58.04
N VAL A 351 -99.14 16.22 57.32
CA VAL A 351 -98.85 16.46 55.90
C VAL A 351 -97.38 16.83 55.71
N ILE A 352 -96.84 17.77 56.51
CA ILE A 352 -95.43 18.17 56.42
C ILE A 352 -94.49 16.98 56.69
N ILE A 353 -94.79 16.13 57.68
CA ILE A 353 -94.00 14.93 57.95
C ILE A 353 -94.03 13.95 56.76
N HIS A 354 -95.19 13.75 56.13
CA HIS A 354 -95.30 12.93 54.92
C HIS A 354 -94.49 13.50 53.75
N ASP A 355 -94.54 14.81 53.53
CA ASP A 355 -93.79 15.46 52.46
C ASP A 355 -92.27 15.35 52.67
N VAL A 356 -91.80 15.50 53.92
CA VAL A 356 -90.38 15.31 54.27
C VAL A 356 -89.96 13.86 54.03
N MET A 357 -90.77 12.87 54.42
CA MET A 357 -90.48 11.46 54.12
C MET A 357 -90.44 11.19 52.61
N ALA A 358 -91.41 11.70 51.84
CA ALA A 358 -91.45 11.50 50.40
C ALA A 358 -90.26 12.18 49.69
N ALA A 359 -89.76 13.30 50.21
CA ALA A 359 -88.56 13.95 49.71
C ALA A 359 -87.30 13.12 50.01
N ILE A 360 -87.19 12.53 51.22
CA ILE A 360 -86.07 11.67 51.60
C ILE A 360 -86.07 10.37 50.77
N ASP A 361 -87.22 9.73 50.58
CA ASP A 361 -87.36 8.51 49.75
C ASP A 361 -87.05 8.76 48.27
N LYS A 362 -87.37 9.95 47.73
CA LYS A 362 -86.97 10.34 46.36
C LYS A 362 -85.47 10.60 46.22
N THR A 363 -84.78 10.86 47.33
CA THR A 363 -83.32 11.01 47.36
C THR A 363 -82.59 9.71 47.67
N GLU A 364 -83.30 8.66 48.11
CA GLU A 364 -82.74 7.31 48.14
C GLU A 364 -82.62 6.77 46.69
N PRO A 365 -81.44 6.29 46.26
CA PRO A 365 -81.34 5.55 45.02
C PRO A 365 -82.17 4.25 45.13
N PRO A 366 -82.74 3.75 44.02
CA PRO A 366 -83.53 2.52 44.03
C PRO A 366 -82.72 1.38 44.66
N LYS A 367 -83.34 0.64 45.58
CA LYS A 367 -82.73 -0.56 46.18
C LYS A 367 -82.24 -1.48 45.06
N SER A 368 -80.93 -1.68 44.99
CA SER A 368 -80.33 -2.68 44.10
C SER A 368 -80.74 -4.07 44.57
N ASN A 369 -81.41 -4.82 43.70
CA ASN A 369 -81.52 -6.28 43.83
C ASN A 369 -80.17 -6.95 43.55
#